data_AF-A0A482TQG1-F1
#
_entry.id   AF-A0A482TQG1-F1
#
_cell.length_a   1.000
_cell.length_b   1.000
_cell.length_c   1.000
_cell.angle_alpha   90.00
_cell.angle_beta   90.00
_cell.angle_gamma   90.00
#
_symmetry.space_group_name_H-M   'P 1'
#
loop_
_entity.id
_entity.type
_entity.pdbx_description
1 polymer ?
#
loop_
_entity_poly.entity_id
_entity_poly.type
_entity_poly.pdbx_seq_one_letter_code
_entity_poly.pdbx_strand_id
1 'polypeptide(L)'
;DVISSPGQQLDTSIQRAMEDRMGDNLGDVRIHTGPSAAKACEDINARAFTVGNHIAFNHGEYDPSSAEGQHILAHELAHVRQQTGGAVSMLPQAGELEIDPDPRLEREAEETAQRVMQGGKIGVHRMEHSD
;
A
#
# COMPACT_ATOMS: atom_id res chain seq x y z
N ASP A 1 2.82 11.32 -14.35
CA ASP A 1 1.84 10.22 -14.31
C ASP A 1 2.53 8.96 -13.82
N VAL A 2 2.55 8.73 -12.50
CA VAL A 2 3.31 7.63 -11.87
C VAL A 2 2.62 6.29 -12.14
N ILE A 3 1.29 6.28 -12.02
CA ILE A 3 0.46 5.08 -12.17
C ILE A 3 0.42 4.55 -13.61
N SER A 4 0.78 5.37 -14.60
CA SER A 4 0.89 4.97 -16.01
C SER A 4 2.21 4.23 -16.33
N SER A 5 3.19 4.27 -15.42
CA SER A 5 4.42 3.50 -15.56
C SER A 5 4.23 2.06 -15.05
N PRO A 6 5.01 1.09 -15.54
CA PRO A 6 4.95 -0.26 -14.97
C PRO A 6 5.48 -0.24 -13.53
N GLY A 7 4.58 -0.44 -12.56
CA GLY A 7 4.94 -0.66 -11.15
C GLY A 7 5.50 -2.06 -10.91
N GLN A 8 6.08 -2.28 -9.73
CA GLN A 8 6.62 -3.58 -9.30
C GLN A 8 5.54 -4.41 -8.60
N GLN A 9 5.54 -5.73 -8.82
CA GLN A 9 4.74 -6.61 -7.99
C GLN A 9 5.32 -6.66 -6.57
N LEU A 10 4.47 -6.96 -5.58
CA LEU A 10 4.96 -7.27 -4.24
C LEU A 10 5.87 -8.49 -4.29
N ASP A 11 6.91 -8.50 -3.45
CA ASP A 11 7.68 -9.70 -3.21
C ASP A 11 6.76 -10.83 -2.73
N THR A 12 6.91 -12.02 -3.29
CA THR A 12 5.97 -13.13 -3.05
C THR A 12 5.81 -13.50 -1.58
N SER A 13 6.87 -13.36 -0.77
CA SER A 13 6.82 -13.62 0.67
C SER A 13 5.99 -12.58 1.42
N ILE A 14 6.14 -11.30 1.07
CA ILE A 14 5.39 -10.19 1.65
C ILE A 14 3.94 -10.28 1.19
N GLN A 15 3.70 -10.51 -0.10
CA GLN A 15 2.38 -10.70 -0.66
C GLN A 15 1.62 -11.78 0.11
N ARG A 16 2.13 -13.00 0.19
CA ARG A 16 1.47 -14.11 0.90
C ARG A 16 1.19 -13.77 2.36
N ALA A 17 2.14 -13.15 3.05
CA ALA A 17 1.96 -12.81 4.45
C ALA A 17 0.90 -11.71 4.67
N MET A 18 0.69 -10.83 3.71
CA MET A 18 -0.41 -9.85 3.73
C MET A 18 -1.74 -10.51 3.35
N GLU A 19 -1.76 -11.33 2.31
CA GLU A 19 -2.93 -12.11 1.86
C GLU A 19 -3.47 -13.00 2.99
N ASP A 20 -2.60 -13.73 3.70
CA ASP A 20 -2.99 -14.61 4.82
C ASP A 20 -3.68 -13.84 5.95
N ARG A 21 -3.27 -12.59 6.20
CA ARG A 21 -3.81 -11.76 7.29
C ARG A 21 -5.03 -10.95 6.88
N MET A 22 -5.13 -10.58 5.60
CA MET A 22 -6.24 -9.80 5.07
C MET A 22 -7.36 -10.67 4.49
N GLY A 23 -7.06 -11.91 4.10
CA GLY A 23 -7.98 -12.84 3.47
C GLY A 23 -8.38 -12.44 2.06
N ASP A 24 -7.46 -11.87 1.27
CA ASP A 24 -7.72 -11.41 -0.10
C ASP A 24 -6.53 -11.70 -1.04
N ASN A 25 -6.74 -11.59 -2.34
CA ASN A 25 -5.71 -11.73 -3.36
C ASN A 25 -5.07 -10.36 -3.68
N LEU A 26 -3.75 -10.28 -3.59
CA LEU A 26 -2.97 -9.06 -3.83
C LEU A 26 -2.07 -9.17 -5.07
N GLY A 27 -2.23 -10.21 -5.92
CA GLY A 27 -1.39 -10.44 -7.09
C GLY A 27 -1.48 -9.36 -8.18
N ASP A 28 -2.59 -8.62 -8.21
CA ASP A 28 -2.77 -7.52 -9.16
C ASP A 28 -2.21 -6.18 -8.65
N VAL A 29 -1.72 -6.14 -7.40
CA VAL A 29 -1.14 -4.93 -6.81
C VAL A 29 0.18 -4.56 -7.50
N ARG A 30 0.37 -3.25 -7.71
CA ARG A 30 1.57 -2.66 -8.31
C ARG A 30 2.10 -1.56 -7.41
N ILE A 31 3.32 -1.74 -6.92
CA ILE A 31 4.04 -0.80 -6.08
C ILE A 31 4.89 0.13 -6.95
N HIS A 32 4.78 1.43 -6.69
CA HIS A 32 5.57 2.47 -7.34
C HIS A 32 6.47 3.12 -6.31
N THR A 33 7.78 3.05 -6.55
CA THR A 33 8.81 3.71 -5.74
C THR A 33 9.72 4.54 -6.63
N GLY A 34 10.59 5.33 -6.02
CA GLY A 34 11.56 6.16 -6.73
C GLY A 34 11.09 7.61 -6.96
N PRO A 35 11.88 8.41 -7.70
CA PRO A 35 11.72 9.87 -7.71
C PRO A 35 10.36 10.35 -8.19
N SER A 36 9.78 9.70 -9.20
CA SER A 36 8.46 10.08 -9.72
C SER A 36 7.35 9.80 -8.72
N ALA A 37 7.38 8.63 -8.06
CA ALA A 37 6.40 8.24 -7.04
C ALA A 37 6.46 9.16 -5.83
N ALA A 38 7.68 9.46 -5.37
CA ALA A 38 7.89 10.38 -4.26
C ALA A 38 7.41 11.79 -4.58
N LYS A 39 7.72 12.31 -5.77
CA LYS A 39 7.23 13.62 -6.21
C LYS A 39 5.70 13.69 -6.22
N ALA A 40 5.03 12.63 -6.65
CA ALA A 40 3.57 12.56 -6.64
C ALA A 40 3.01 12.53 -5.21
N CYS A 41 3.67 11.83 -4.28
CA CYS A 41 3.30 11.82 -2.87
C CYS A 41 3.51 13.19 -2.22
N GLU A 42 4.61 13.89 -2.53
CA GLU A 42 4.89 15.24 -2.05
C GLU A 42 3.85 16.26 -2.54
N ASP A 43 3.41 16.16 -3.80
CA ASP A 43 2.40 17.05 -4.39
C ASP A 43 1.06 17.01 -3.68
N ILE A 44 0.80 15.89 -3.00
CA ILE A 44 -0.44 15.66 -2.26
C ILE A 44 -0.19 15.58 -0.74
N ASN A 45 1.03 15.87 -0.29
CA ASN A 45 1.48 15.81 1.10
C ASN A 45 1.19 14.47 1.80
N ALA A 46 1.42 13.36 1.10
CA ALA A 46 1.20 12.00 1.60
C ALA A 46 2.51 11.21 1.76
N ARG A 47 2.46 10.19 2.62
CA ARG A 47 3.54 9.20 2.78
C ARG A 47 3.44 8.09 1.74
N ALA A 48 2.21 7.69 1.44
CA ALA A 48 1.86 6.79 0.36
C ALA A 48 0.43 7.11 -0.09
N PHE A 49 0.03 6.62 -1.26
CA PHE A 49 -1.37 6.68 -1.68
C PHE A 49 -1.72 5.53 -2.63
N THR A 50 -3.02 5.23 -2.69
CA THR A 50 -3.58 4.14 -3.48
C THR A 50 -4.55 4.61 -4.56
N VAL A 51 -4.36 4.12 -5.79
CA VAL A 51 -5.27 4.33 -6.93
C VAL A 51 -5.48 3.01 -7.68
N GLY A 52 -6.70 2.46 -7.59
CA GLY A 52 -7.03 1.14 -8.09
C GLY A 52 -6.16 0.08 -7.43
N ASN A 53 -5.40 -0.65 -8.24
CA ASN A 53 -4.43 -1.64 -7.76
C ASN A 53 -3.00 -1.07 -7.64
N HIS A 54 -2.82 0.24 -7.75
CA HIS A 54 -1.51 0.87 -7.69
C HIS A 54 -1.30 1.57 -6.36
N ILE A 55 -0.15 1.34 -5.74
CA ILE A 55 0.27 2.02 -4.52
C ILE A 55 1.56 2.76 -4.82
N ALA A 56 1.61 4.06 -4.54
CA ALA A 56 2.82 4.87 -4.65
C ALA A 56 3.34 5.24 -3.27
N PHE A 57 4.65 5.14 -3.06
CA PHE A 57 5.31 5.48 -1.80
C PHE A 57 6.24 6.68 -1.96
N ASN A 58 6.29 7.50 -0.90
CA ASN A 58 7.26 8.56 -0.77
C ASN A 58 8.66 8.02 -0.45
N HIS A 59 9.67 8.89 -0.52
CA HIS A 59 11.06 8.54 -0.26
C HIS A 59 11.22 7.89 1.12
N GLY A 60 11.66 6.63 1.13
CA GLY A 60 11.94 5.88 2.36
C GLY A 60 10.73 5.27 3.05
N GLU A 61 9.51 5.47 2.53
CA GLU A 61 8.28 4.96 3.14
C GLU A 61 7.99 3.49 2.77
N TYR A 62 8.46 3.03 1.61
CA TYR A 62 8.39 1.62 1.25
C TYR A 62 9.51 0.83 1.91
N ASP A 63 9.24 0.35 3.13
CA ASP A 63 10.12 -0.56 3.85
C ASP A 63 9.32 -1.74 4.43
N PRO A 64 9.11 -2.80 3.66
CA PRO A 64 8.36 -3.97 4.14
C PRO A 64 9.13 -4.79 5.19
N SER A 65 10.35 -4.39 5.58
CA SER A 65 11.14 -5.04 6.63
C SER A 65 10.98 -4.38 7.99
N SER A 66 10.57 -3.11 8.05
CA SER A 66 10.28 -2.40 9.30
C SER A 66 8.81 -2.50 9.70
N ALA A 67 8.54 -2.37 11.00
CA ALA A 67 7.18 -2.37 11.50
C ALA A 67 6.37 -1.18 10.96
N GLU A 68 7.01 -0.02 10.83
CA GLU A 68 6.38 1.18 10.31
C GLU A 68 6.03 1.04 8.82
N GLY A 69 6.96 0.59 7.99
CA GLY A 69 6.67 0.38 6.56
C GLY A 69 5.67 -0.76 6.31
N GLN A 70 5.67 -1.81 7.14
CA GLN A 70 4.63 -2.84 7.11
C GLN A 70 3.25 -2.30 7.48
N HIS A 71 3.16 -1.37 8.43
CA HIS A 71 1.90 -0.70 8.79
C HIS A 71 1.38 0.10 7.60
N ILE A 72 2.20 0.99 7.02
CA ILE A 72 1.80 1.80 5.86
C ILE A 72 1.37 0.90 4.70
N LEU A 73 2.16 -0.12 4.39
CA LEU A 73 1.82 -1.05 3.32
C LEU A 73 0.47 -1.74 3.58
N ALA A 74 0.21 -2.18 4.81
CA ALA A 74 -1.05 -2.80 5.16
C ALA A 74 -2.25 -1.83 5.07
N HIS A 75 -2.04 -0.56 5.42
CA HIS A 75 -3.05 0.50 5.29
C HIS A 75 -3.42 0.73 3.82
N GLU A 76 -2.43 0.92 2.96
CA GLU A 76 -2.65 1.13 1.52
C GLU A 76 -3.28 -0.09 0.83
N LEU A 77 -2.88 -1.30 1.22
CA LEU A 77 -3.51 -2.52 0.70
C LEU A 77 -4.98 -2.64 1.11
N ALA A 78 -5.36 -2.14 2.29
CA ALA A 78 -6.77 -2.06 2.67
C ALA A 78 -7.55 -1.11 1.73
N HIS A 79 -6.95 0.01 1.32
CA HIS A 79 -7.56 0.90 0.32
C HIS A 79 -7.71 0.23 -1.06
N VAL A 80 -6.74 -0.59 -1.49
CA VAL A 80 -6.87 -1.37 -2.74
C VAL A 80 -8.14 -2.23 -2.69
N ARG A 81 -8.35 -2.91 -1.57
CA ARG A 81 -9.54 -3.76 -1.36
C ARG A 81 -10.83 -2.94 -1.35
N GLN A 82 -10.83 -1.79 -0.69
CA GLN A 82 -11.99 -0.91 -0.63
C GLN A 82 -12.37 -0.38 -2.02
N GLN A 83 -11.39 -0.03 -2.85
CA GLN A 83 -11.60 0.48 -4.22
C GLN A 83 -11.99 -0.62 -5.23
N THR A 84 -11.53 -1.86 -5.03
CA THR A 84 -11.87 -3.01 -5.89
C THR A 84 -13.19 -3.68 -5.50
N GLY A 85 -13.53 -3.68 -4.21
CA GLY A 85 -14.76 -4.25 -3.67
C GLY A 85 -15.98 -3.33 -3.68
N GLY A 86 -15.78 -2.02 -3.84
CA GLY A 86 -16.84 -1.02 -3.96
C GLY A 86 -16.42 0.09 -4.92
N ALA A 87 -17.35 0.60 -5.73
CA ALA A 87 -17.12 1.63 -6.74
C ALA A 87 -16.75 3.00 -6.13
N VAL A 88 -15.65 3.08 -5.39
CA VAL A 88 -15.07 4.32 -4.86
C VAL A 88 -14.03 4.78 -5.88
N SER A 89 -14.49 5.58 -6.83
CA SER A 89 -13.62 6.26 -7.78
C SER A 89 -12.88 7.38 -7.05
N MET A 90 -11.68 7.11 -6.54
CA MET A 90 -10.77 8.14 -6.00
C MET A 90 -10.02 8.92 -7.10
N LEU A 91 -10.67 9.14 -8.25
CA LEU A 91 -10.15 10.06 -9.25
C LEU A 91 -10.55 11.48 -8.86
N PRO A 92 -9.60 12.43 -8.84
CA PRO A 92 -9.86 13.78 -8.38
C PRO A 92 -10.87 14.49 -9.29
N GLN A 93 -11.97 14.95 -8.71
CA GLN A 93 -12.73 16.06 -9.28
C GLN A 93 -11.93 17.33 -8.99
N ALA A 94 -11.56 18.07 -10.03
CA ALA A 94 -10.68 19.23 -9.94
C ALA A 94 -11.16 20.24 -8.87
N GLY A 95 -10.42 20.37 -7.77
CA GLY A 95 -10.64 21.43 -6.78
C GLY A 95 -10.23 21.10 -5.35
N GLU A 96 -10.34 19.85 -4.94
CA GLU A 96 -10.04 19.44 -3.56
C GLU A 96 -9.45 18.02 -3.59
N LEU A 97 -8.16 17.90 -3.26
CA LEU A 97 -7.56 16.61 -2.93
C LEU A 97 -8.10 16.19 -1.55
N GLU A 98 -9.38 15.82 -1.48
CA GLU A 98 -9.86 15.03 -0.34
C GLU A 98 -9.32 13.60 -0.53
N ILE A 99 -8.06 13.44 -0.13
CA ILE A 99 -7.42 12.16 0.22
C ILE A 99 -7.84 11.84 1.66
N ASP A 100 -9.07 12.15 2.02
CA ASP A 100 -9.69 11.72 3.26
C ASP A 100 -10.81 10.80 2.82
N PRO A 101 -10.53 9.50 2.65
CA PRO A 101 -11.58 8.50 2.50
C PRO A 101 -12.60 8.71 3.61
N ASP A 102 -13.86 8.37 3.34
CA ASP A 102 -14.91 8.34 4.37
C ASP A 102 -14.29 7.91 5.72
N PRO A 103 -14.41 8.68 6.82
CA PRO A 103 -13.73 8.38 8.08
C PRO A 103 -13.96 6.95 8.61
N ARG A 104 -14.99 6.26 8.11
CA ARG A 104 -15.21 4.83 8.33
C ARG A 104 -14.21 3.96 7.57
N LEU A 105 -13.94 4.24 6.30
CA LEU A 105 -12.97 3.54 5.46
C LEU A 105 -11.54 3.74 5.98
N GLU A 106 -11.18 4.95 6.39
CA GLU A 106 -9.89 5.24 7.04
C GLU A 106 -9.71 4.43 8.32
N ARG A 107 -10.75 4.39 9.16
CA ARG A 107 -10.72 3.59 10.39
C ARG A 107 -10.60 2.11 10.10
N GLU A 108 -11.30 1.59 9.10
CA GLU A 108 -11.22 0.19 8.70
C GLU A 108 -9.83 -0.18 8.14
N ALA A 109 -9.22 0.72 7.36
CA ALA A 109 -7.87 0.56 6.85
C ALA A 109 -6.86 0.51 8.00
N GLU A 110 -6.95 1.43 8.96
CA GLU A 110 -6.11 1.45 10.15
C GLU A 110 -6.33 0.20 11.03
N GLU A 111 -7.57 -0.23 11.26
CA GLU A 111 -7.87 -1.47 11.99
C GLU A 111 -7.30 -2.71 11.31
N THR A 112 -7.33 -2.74 9.98
CA THR A 112 -6.74 -3.83 9.18
C THR A 112 -5.22 -3.82 9.30
N ALA A 113 -4.59 -2.64 9.20
CA ALA A 113 -3.16 -2.50 9.37
C ALA A 113 -2.73 -2.95 10.78
N GLN A 114 -3.43 -2.51 11.83
CA GLN A 114 -3.17 -2.94 13.19
C GLN A 114 -3.31 -4.47 13.36
N ARG A 115 -4.34 -5.09 12.76
CA ARG A 115 -4.53 -6.55 12.79
C ARG A 115 -3.36 -7.28 12.12
N VAL A 116 -2.88 -6.77 10.99
CA VAL A 116 -1.71 -7.30 10.28
C VAL A 116 -0.47 -7.23 11.18
N MET A 117 -0.26 -6.10 11.84
CA MET A 117 0.88 -5.87 12.73
C MET A 117 0.84 -6.71 14.02
N GLN A 118 -0.35 -7.01 14.55
CA GLN A 118 -0.53 -7.86 15.73
C GLN A 118 -0.21 -9.34 15.48
N GLY A 119 -0.16 -9.78 14.22
CA GLY A 119 0.21 -11.15 13.83
C GLY A 119 1.70 -11.49 13.96
N GLY A 120 2.51 -10.65 14.64
CA GLY A 120 3.95 -10.80 14.77
C GLY A 120 4.71 -10.39 13.49
N LYS A 121 5.99 -10.01 13.65
CA LYS A 121 6.88 -9.60 12.55
C LYS A 121 6.72 -10.56 11.37
N ILE A 122 6.43 -10.02 10.17
CA ILE A 122 6.46 -10.84 8.96
C ILE A 122 7.88 -11.40 8.87
N GLY A 123 8.02 -12.70 9.12
CA GLY A 123 9.29 -13.40 9.12
C GLY A 123 9.83 -13.42 7.69
N VAL A 124 10.46 -12.32 7.27
CA VAL A 124 11.26 -12.28 6.05
C VAL A 124 12.49 -13.14 6.34
N HIS A 125 12.35 -14.45 6.14
CA HIS A 125 13.49 -15.33 6.03
C HIS A 125 14.22 -14.93 4.75
N ARG A 126 15.14 -13.97 4.88
CA ARG A 126 16.20 -13.73 3.93
C ARG A 126 17.03 -15.02 3.88
N MET A 127 16.78 -15.85 2.88
CA MET A 127 17.71 -16.92 2.53
C MET A 127 18.94 -16.21 1.94
N GLU A 128 19.92 -15.96 2.81
CA GLU A 128 21.29 -15.62 2.42
C GLU A 128 21.83 -16.83 1.63
N HIS A 129 21.82 -16.73 0.30
CA HIS A 129 22.61 -17.62 -0.54
C HIS A 129 24.09 -17.34 -0.27
N SER A 130 24.75 -18.25 0.46
CA SER A 130 26.20 -18.32 0.55
C SER A 130 26.70 -19.30 -0.52
N ASP A 131 27.58 -18.82 -1.39
CA ASP A 131 28.53 -19.63 -2.17
C ASP A 131 29.92 -19.52 -1.51
#